data_AF-A0A955G3A7-F1
#
_entry.id   AF-A0A955G3A7-F1
#
_cell.length_a   1.000
_cell.length_b   1.000
_cell.length_c   1.000
_cell.angle_alpha   90.00
_cell.angle_beta   90.00
_cell.angle_gamma   90.00
#
_symmetry.space_group_name_H-M   'P 1'
#
loop_
_entity.id
_entity.type
_entity.pdbx_description
1 polymer ?
#
loop_
_entity_poly.entity_id
_entity_poly.type
_entity_poly.pdbx_seq_one_letter_code
_entity_poly.pdbx_strand_id
1 'polypeptide(L)' 'MSELLHCPQCGEYVEGLVEGYCQECTNNNYSELFEHNWQQERWARMNEQEREHEIRQAM' A
#
# COMPACT_ATOMS: atom_id res chain seq x y z
N MET A 1 15.67 -6.13 -29.99
CA MET A 1 14.58 -6.88 -29.33
C MET A 1 14.57 -6.44 -27.88
N SER A 2 13.43 -5.94 -27.37
CA SER A 2 13.29 -5.65 -25.94
C SER A 2 13.17 -6.97 -25.19
N GLU A 3 14.02 -7.21 -24.20
CA GLU A 3 13.88 -8.35 -23.28
C GLU A 3 12.88 -7.96 -22.20
N LEU A 4 11.78 -8.72 -22.09
CA LEU A 4 10.79 -8.51 -21.05
C LEU A 4 11.29 -9.09 -19.72
N LEU A 5 11.08 -8.35 -18.64
CA LEU A 5 11.44 -8.70 -17.27
C LEU A 5 10.23 -9.24 -16.52
N HIS A 6 10.43 -10.27 -15.72
CA HIS A 6 9.36 -10.88 -14.92
C HIS A 6 9.15 -10.10 -13.61
N CYS A 7 7.92 -9.64 -13.36
CA CYS A 7 7.52 -9.07 -12.09
C CYS A 7 7.21 -10.20 -11.07
N PRO A 8 7.92 -10.28 -9.93
CA PRO A 8 7.72 -11.37 -8.97
C PRO A 8 6.40 -11.28 -8.19
N GLN A 9 5.73 -10.12 -8.15
CA GLN A 9 4.50 -9.92 -7.38
C GLN A 9 3.25 -10.34 -8.16
N CYS A 10 3.14 -9.93 -9.42
CA CYS A 10 1.98 -10.27 -10.26
C CYS A 10 2.24 -11.37 -11.28
N GLY A 11 3.49 -11.76 -11.54
CA GLY A 11 3.87 -12.78 -12.53
C GLY A 11 3.92 -12.30 -13.98
N GLU A 12 3.59 -11.02 -14.22
CA GLU A 12 3.59 -10.46 -15.58
C GLU A 12 5.00 -10.16 -16.10
N TYR A 13 5.15 -10.25 -17.42
CA TYR A 13 6.37 -9.86 -18.13
C TYR A 13 6.23 -8.43 -18.65
N VAL A 14 7.12 -7.53 -18.22
CA VAL A 14 7.06 -6.09 -18.46
C VAL A 14 8.37 -5.55 -19.04
N GLU A 15 8.33 -4.40 -19.68
CA GLU A 15 9.53 -3.80 -20.30
C GLU A 15 10.57 -3.28 -19.30
N GLY A 16 10.15 -3.06 -18.04
CA GLY A 16 11.01 -2.50 -17.00
C GLY A 16 10.49 -2.80 -15.61
N LEU A 17 11.44 -2.88 -14.67
CA LEU A 17 11.14 -2.96 -13.24
C LEU A 17 11.50 -1.63 -12.56
N VAL A 18 10.65 -1.21 -11.63
CA VAL A 18 10.85 -0.07 -10.74
C VAL A 18 10.91 -0.63 -9.33
N GLU A 19 12.04 -0.46 -8.66
CA GLU A 19 12.28 -1.01 -7.31
C GLU A 19 12.11 -2.54 -7.23
N GLY A 20 12.33 -3.24 -8.35
CA GLY A 20 12.22 -4.69 -8.45
C GLY A 20 10.82 -5.22 -8.83
N TYR A 21 9.83 -4.36 -9.04
CA TYR A 21 8.47 -4.74 -9.44
C TYR A 21 8.03 -4.00 -10.70
N CYS A 22 6.94 -4.44 -11.34
CA CYS A 22 6.33 -3.63 -12.39
C CYS A 22 5.74 -2.34 -11.80
N GLN A 23 5.60 -1.29 -12.62
CA GLN A 23 5.09 0.02 -12.20
C GLN A 23 3.75 -0.06 -11.46
N GLU A 24 2.86 -0.95 -11.90
CA GLU A 24 1.55 -1.15 -11.28
C GLU A 24 1.68 -1.70 -9.85
N CYS A 25 2.47 -2.75 -9.66
CA CYS A 25 2.73 -3.32 -8.34
C CYS A 25 3.41 -2.31 -7.42
N THR A 26 4.39 -1.55 -7.93
CA THR A 26 5.04 -0.47 -7.18
C THR A 26 4.03 0.58 -6.72
N ASN A 27 3.12 1.02 -7.59
CA ASN A 27 2.09 2.01 -7.24
C ASN A 27 1.10 1.46 -6.20
N ASN A 28 0.70 0.19 -6.33
CA ASN A 28 -0.19 -0.46 -5.37
C ASN A 28 0.49 -0.53 -3.98
N ASN A 29 1.75 -0.97 -3.93
CA ASN A 29 2.52 -1.03 -2.69
C ASN A 29 2.63 0.36 -2.04
N TYR A 30 2.87 1.42 -2.83
CA TYR A 30 2.88 2.79 -2.32
C TYR A 30 1.52 3.25 -1.79
N SER A 31 0.43 2.90 -2.47
CA SER A 31 -0.92 3.23 -2.00
C SER A 31 -1.27 2.51 -0.70
N GLU A 32 -0.93 1.22 -0.58
CA GLU A 32 -1.14 0.44 0.63
C GLU A 32 -0.31 0.98 1.81
N LEU A 33 0.96 1.32 1.55
CA LEU A 33 1.83 1.93 2.56
C LEU A 33 1.31 3.30 2.99
N PHE A 34 0.84 4.11 2.05
CA PHE A 34 0.23 5.40 2.35
C PHE A 34 -1.00 5.25 3.24
N GLU A 35 -1.93 4.36 2.89
CA GLU A 35 -3.15 4.11 3.66
C GLU A 35 -2.80 3.63 5.07
N HIS A 36 -1.87 2.67 5.19
CA HIS A 36 -1.40 2.19 6.49
C HIS A 36 -0.85 3.34 7.35
N ASN A 37 0.02 4.18 6.79
CA ASN A 37 0.63 5.28 7.52
C ASN A 37 -0.41 6.35 7.89
N TRP A 38 -1.34 6.64 6.99
CA TRP A 38 -2.43 7.57 7.26
C TRP A 38 -3.32 7.09 8.43
N GLN A 39 -3.69 5.82 8.45
CA GLN A 39 -4.48 5.24 9.54
C GLN A 39 -3.72 5.26 10.87
N GLN A 40 -2.43 4.93 10.85
CA GLN A 40 -1.58 5.00 12.05
C GLN A 40 -1.49 6.43 12.60
N GLU A 41 -1.23 7.42 11.74
CA GLU A 41 -1.17 8.82 12.14
C GLU A 41 -2.52 9.32 12.67
N ARG A 42 -3.62 8.96 11.99
CA ARG A 42 -4.99 9.27 12.42
C ARG A 42 -5.24 8.73 13.83
N TRP A 43 -4.95 7.44 14.05
CA TRP A 43 -5.12 6.80 15.35
C TRP A 43 -4.25 7.42 16.46
N ALA A 44 -3.00 7.78 16.13
CA ALA A 44 -2.07 8.42 17.05
C ALA A 44 -2.56 9.80 17.50
N ARG A 45 -3.24 10.55 16.63
CA ARG A 45 -3.79 11.88 16.91
C ARG A 45 -5.14 11.86 17.63
N MET A 46 -5.86 10.74 17.60
CA MET A 46 -7.15 10.61 18.28
C MET A 46 -7.00 10.65 19.81
N ASN A 47 -7.93 11.35 20.46
CA ASN A 47 -8.13 11.29 21.89
C ASN A 47 -8.93 10.02 22.30
N GLU A 48 -9.07 9.81 23.61
CA GLU A 48 -9.74 8.63 24.15
C GLU A 48 -11.20 8.47 23.68
N GLN A 49 -11.97 9.57 23.65
CA GLN A 49 -13.37 9.54 23.21
C GLN A 49 -13.50 9.20 21.72
N GLU A 50 -12.60 9.72 20.89
CA GLU A 50 -12.55 9.43 19.45
C GLU A 50 -12.19 7.96 19.21
N ARG A 51 -11.20 7.41 19.93
CA ARG A 51 -10.84 5.99 19.84
C ARG A 51 -11.99 5.09 20.28
N GLU A 52 -12.65 5.40 21.39
CA GLU A 52 -13.83 4.65 21.86
C GLU A 52 -15.00 4.71 20.86
N HIS A 53 -15.16 5.82 20.14
CA HIS A 53 -16.16 5.93 19.09
C HIS A 53 -15.84 4.99 17.92
N GLU A 54 -14.61 5.01 17.42
CA GLU A 54 -14.16 4.14 16.31
C GLU A 54 -14.27 2.66 16.68
N ILE A 55 -13.84 2.27 17.90
CA ILE A 55 -13.96 0.89 18.39
C ILE A 55 -15.41 0.42 18.37
N ARG A 56 -16.35 1.28 18.80
CA ARG A 56 -17.78 0.95 18.78
C ARG A 56 -18.37 0.85 17.37
N GLN A 57 -17.84 1.59 16.40
CA GLN A 57 -18.29 1.50 15.00
C GLN A 57 -17.75 0.26 14.27
N ALA A 58 -16.61 -0.27 14.73
CA ALA A 58 -15.98 -1.45 14.14
C ALA A 58 -16.53 -2.79 14.68
N MET A 59 -17.33 -2.75 15.75
CA MET A 59 -18.00 -3.92 16.35
C MET A 59 -19.38 -4.15 15.75
#